data_AF-A0A9P9LRR8-F1
#
_entry.id   AF-A0A9P9LRR8-F1
#
_cell.length_a   1.000
_cell.length_b   1.000
_cell.length_c   1.000
_cell.angle_alpha   90.00
_cell.angle_beta   90.00
_cell.angle_gamma   90.00
#
_symmetry.space_group_name_H-M   'P 1'
#
loop_
_entity.id
_entity.type
_entity.pdbx_description
1 polymer ?
#
loop_
_entity_poly.entity_id
_entity_poly.type
_entity_poly.pdbx_seq_one_letter_code
_entity_poly.pdbx_strand_id
1 'polypeptide(L)'
;MNVSIASALQRDGYDATGELNRPFALKRLDQELESHLRVPSSPKYTSKLCCLRPRLVAFKSTYDFIVFIGMGTTANIIAGCLASNPKVSILIVEAGNPQDIADTTTPAKAFDLRGSQYNWAYRTTVVDHPDYTDVEKPNTCGKVLGGFPCLNYYPWVPRSAATFDDWKSFGGETCGWNGVEKYLKKTGK
;
A
#
# COMPACT_ATOMS: atom_id res chain seq x y z
N MET A 1 16.97 -6.71 -29.36
CA MET A 1 16.21 -5.44 -29.29
C MET A 1 16.57 -4.78 -27.96
N ASN A 2 17.50 -3.82 -27.98
CA ASN A 2 18.03 -3.18 -26.77
C ASN A 2 17.12 -2.03 -26.37
N VAL A 3 16.29 -2.23 -25.34
CA VAL A 3 15.55 -1.15 -24.69
C VAL A 3 16.45 -0.61 -23.58
N SER A 4 17.12 0.51 -23.86
CA SER A 4 17.98 1.20 -22.90
C SER A 4 17.18 1.59 -21.65
N ILE A 5 17.77 1.39 -20.47
CA ILE A 5 17.19 1.71 -19.15
C ILE A 5 16.67 3.17 -19.07
N ALA A 6 17.29 4.08 -19.84
CA ALA A 6 16.85 5.47 -19.97
C ALA A 6 15.42 5.62 -20.53
N SER A 7 15.00 4.72 -21.43
CA SER A 7 13.67 4.77 -22.06
C SER A 7 12.54 4.27 -21.15
N ALA A 8 12.86 3.43 -20.16
CA ALA A 8 11.90 2.98 -19.16
C ALA A 8 11.65 4.06 -18.09
N LEU A 9 12.72 4.74 -17.64
CA LEU A 9 12.63 5.83 -16.66
C LEU A 9 11.87 7.05 -17.20
N GLN A 10 12.07 7.40 -18.48
CA GLN A 10 11.29 8.45 -19.15
C GLN A 10 9.79 8.13 -19.25
N ARG A 11 9.39 6.85 -19.36
CA ARG A 11 7.98 6.45 -19.38
C ARG A 11 7.28 6.66 -18.04
N ASP A 12 8.03 6.60 -16.93
CA ASP A 12 7.50 6.74 -15.57
C ASP A 12 7.71 8.15 -14.99
N GLY A 13 8.13 9.12 -15.83
CA GLY A 13 8.26 10.52 -15.44
C GLY A 13 9.53 10.86 -14.67
N TYR A 14 10.55 10.01 -14.75
CA TYR A 14 11.87 10.27 -14.17
C TYR A 14 12.84 10.72 -15.27
N ASP A 15 13.68 11.72 -14.97
CA ASP A 15 14.73 12.16 -15.88
C ASP A 15 15.90 11.16 -15.94
N ALA A 16 16.89 11.44 -16.79
CA ALA A 16 18.05 10.57 -16.97
C ALA A 16 18.93 10.46 -15.72
N THR A 17 18.71 11.30 -14.70
CA THR A 17 19.38 11.27 -13.40
C THR A 17 18.56 10.56 -12.32
N GLY A 18 17.35 10.10 -12.64
CA GLY A 18 16.45 9.42 -11.69
C GLY A 18 15.65 10.38 -10.80
N GLU A 19 15.64 11.68 -11.10
CA GLU A 19 14.79 12.64 -10.40
C GLU A 19 13.40 12.71 -11.05
N LEU A 20 12.36 12.82 -10.22
CA LEU A 20 10.98 12.90 -10.69
C LEU A 20 10.74 14.25 -11.39
N ASN A 21 10.38 14.21 -12.66
CA ASN A 21 9.95 15.37 -13.43
C ASN A 21 8.54 15.78 -12.96
N ARG A 22 8.50 16.59 -11.90
CA ARG A 22 7.26 16.99 -11.20
C ARG A 22 6.19 17.58 -12.13
N PRO A 23 6.52 18.43 -13.13
CA PRO A 23 5.53 18.91 -14.10
C PRO A 23 4.89 17.82 -14.96
N PHE A 24 5.63 16.77 -15.31
CA PHE A 24 5.13 15.65 -16.11
C PHE A 24 4.26 14.70 -15.28
N ALA A 25 4.69 14.39 -14.05
CA ALA A 25 3.94 13.55 -13.12
C ALA A 25 2.56 14.14 -12.78
N LEU A 26 2.47 15.46 -12.58
CA LEU A 26 1.21 16.14 -12.28
C LEU A 26 0.24 16.11 -13.47
N LYS A 27 0.72 16.38 -14.70
CA LYS A 27 -0.11 16.32 -15.92
C LYS A 27 -0.66 14.92 -16.19
N ARG A 28 0.10 13.88 -15.89
CA ARG A 28 -0.33 12.49 -16.05
C ARG A 28 -1.38 12.09 -15.00
N LEU A 29 -1.22 12.56 -13.76
CA LEU A 29 -2.21 12.39 -12.70
C LEU A 29 -3.56 12.98 -13.11
N ASP A 30 -3.55 14.20 -13.67
CA ASP A 30 -4.75 14.89 -14.13
C ASP A 30 -5.43 14.14 -15.30
N GLN A 31 -4.66 13.60 -16.26
CA GLN A 31 -5.20 12.80 -17.37
C GLN A 31 -5.79 11.45 -16.94
N GLU A 32 -5.17 10.77 -15.98
CA GLU A 32 -5.66 9.49 -15.47
C GLU A 32 -6.92 9.67 -14.60
N LEU A 33 -7.03 10.79 -13.87
CA LEU A 33 -8.21 11.15 -13.06
C LEU A 33 -9.46 11.44 -13.91
N GLU A 34 -9.33 12.17 -15.02
CA GLU A 34 -10.45 12.54 -15.90
C GLU A 34 -11.06 11.33 -16.64
N SER A 35 -10.28 10.29 -16.93
CA SER A 35 -10.73 9.15 -17.73
C SER A 35 -11.53 8.09 -16.96
N HIS A 36 -11.53 8.13 -15.62
CA HIS A 36 -12.07 7.04 -14.77
C HIS A 36 -13.40 7.39 -14.05
N LEU A 37 -14.01 8.54 -14.36
CA LEU A 37 -15.30 8.97 -13.80
C LEU A 37 -16.49 8.26 -14.48
N ARG A 38 -16.78 7.01 -14.12
CA ARG A 38 -18.12 6.42 -14.29
C ARG A 38 -18.55 5.71 -13.01
N VAL A 39 -19.64 6.17 -12.41
CA VAL A 39 -20.18 5.67 -11.14
C VAL A 39 -21.33 4.68 -11.41
N PRO A 40 -21.25 3.40 -11.00
CA PRO A 40 -22.43 2.54 -10.94
C PRO A 40 -23.06 2.57 -9.54
N SER A 41 -24.38 2.54 -9.53
CA SER A 41 -25.23 2.57 -8.34
C SER A 41 -25.41 1.20 -7.67
N SER A 42 -25.40 1.22 -6.33
CA SER A 42 -26.09 0.33 -5.38
C SER A 42 -25.25 -0.63 -4.49
N PRO A 43 -25.78 -0.99 -3.30
CA PRO A 43 -25.00 -1.42 -2.14
C PRO A 43 -25.19 -2.92 -1.82
N LYS A 44 -24.20 -3.52 -1.12
CA LYS A 44 -24.39 -4.61 -0.15
C LYS A 44 -23.10 -4.82 0.64
N TYR A 45 -23.24 -4.87 1.97
CA TYR A 45 -22.20 -5.06 2.97
C TYR A 45 -21.66 -6.50 2.97
N THR A 46 -20.34 -6.67 3.18
CA THR A 46 -19.70 -7.37 4.33
C THR A 46 -18.22 -7.68 4.03
N SER A 47 -17.29 -6.97 4.67
CA SER A 47 -16.02 -7.45 5.27
C SER A 47 -15.24 -6.21 5.74
N LYS A 48 -15.24 -5.98 7.05
CA LYS A 48 -15.26 -4.62 7.62
C LYS A 48 -13.90 -3.95 7.87
N LEU A 49 -12.82 -4.41 7.24
CA LEU A 49 -11.52 -3.73 7.37
C LEU A 49 -10.72 -3.59 6.06
N CYS A 50 -11.03 -4.39 5.04
CA CYS A 50 -10.42 -4.26 3.70
C CYS A 50 -11.27 -3.39 2.75
N CYS A 51 -12.59 -3.32 2.98
CA CYS A 51 -13.55 -2.78 2.00
C CYS A 51 -14.23 -1.49 2.47
N LEU A 52 -13.49 -0.53 3.03
CA LEU A 52 -14.02 0.83 3.03
C LEU A 52 -14.14 1.24 1.56
N ARG A 53 -15.35 1.34 1.01
CA ARG A 53 -15.56 2.02 -0.27
C ARG A 53 -15.37 3.51 0.03
N PRO A 54 -14.24 4.16 -0.32
CA PRO A 54 -14.25 5.61 -0.37
C PRO A 54 -15.30 5.99 -1.42
N ARG A 55 -16.39 6.60 -0.97
CA ARG A 55 -17.28 7.30 -1.89
C ARG A 55 -16.40 8.39 -2.52
N LEU A 56 -16.15 8.31 -3.82
CA LEU A 56 -15.48 9.40 -4.53
C LEU A 56 -16.36 10.63 -4.36
N VAL A 57 -15.98 11.54 -3.47
CA VAL A 57 -16.61 12.84 -3.30
C VAL A 57 -15.81 13.82 -4.13
N ALA A 58 -16.49 14.79 -4.74
CA ALA A 58 -15.87 15.85 -5.54
C ALA A 58 -14.56 16.35 -4.90
N PHE A 59 -13.52 16.45 -5.72
CA PHE A 59 -12.19 16.84 -5.29
C PHE A 59 -12.27 18.23 -4.63
N LYS A 60 -11.79 18.33 -3.39
CA LYS A 60 -11.69 19.60 -2.68
C LYS A 60 -10.32 20.21 -2.95
N SER A 61 -10.25 21.54 -2.94
CA SER A 61 -8.96 22.25 -3.00
C SER A 61 -8.12 22.05 -1.73
N THR A 62 -8.76 21.72 -0.60
CA THR A 62 -8.10 21.54 0.69
C THR A 62 -8.65 20.33 1.45
N TYR A 63 -7.76 19.67 2.19
CA TYR A 63 -8.05 18.55 3.09
C TYR A 63 -7.30 18.75 4.40
N ASP A 64 -7.84 18.26 5.50
CA ASP A 64 -7.19 18.33 6.81
C ASP A 64 -5.99 17.37 6.88
N PHE A 65 -6.11 16.21 6.23
CA PHE A 65 -5.04 15.23 6.14
C PHE A 65 -4.92 14.65 4.73
N ILE A 66 -3.69 14.43 4.31
CA ILE A 66 -3.36 13.68 3.09
C ILE A 66 -2.63 12.41 3.51
N VAL A 67 -3.18 11.26 3.16
CA VAL A 67 -2.65 9.95 3.48
C VAL A 67 -2.21 9.25 2.20
N PHE A 68 -0.92 8.91 2.11
CA PHE A 68 -0.36 8.14 1.02
C PHE A 68 -0.47 6.64 1.35
N ILE A 69 -1.30 5.90 0.62
CA ILE A 69 -1.55 4.47 0.85
C ILE A 69 -0.53 3.56 0.15
N GLY A 70 0.43 4.14 -0.59
CA GLY A 70 1.61 3.44 -1.09
C GLY A 70 2.45 2.70 -0.01
N MET A 71 2.12 2.86 1.27
CA MET A 71 2.69 2.14 2.42
C MET A 71 1.79 1.04 3.04
N GLY A 72 0.65 0.70 2.43
CA GLY A 72 -0.17 -0.47 2.80
C GLY A 72 -0.98 -0.33 4.11
N THR A 73 -1.06 -1.43 4.88
CA THR A 73 -1.97 -1.64 6.03
C THR A 73 -2.06 -0.47 7.01
N THR A 74 -0.91 0.12 7.34
CA THR A 74 -0.81 1.18 8.35
C THR A 74 -1.56 2.44 7.91
N ALA A 75 -1.47 2.80 6.62
CA ALA A 75 -2.14 3.96 6.07
C ALA A 75 -3.66 3.80 6.13
N ASN A 76 -4.18 2.59 5.83
CA ASN A 76 -5.61 2.28 5.97
C ASN A 76 -6.09 2.41 7.42
N ILE A 77 -5.31 1.91 8.38
CA ILE A 77 -5.65 2.01 9.81
C ILE A 77 -5.69 3.48 10.24
N ILE A 78 -4.70 4.28 9.85
CA ILE A 78 -4.66 5.72 10.17
C ILE A 78 -5.85 6.45 9.54
N ALA A 79 -6.10 6.22 8.25
CA ALA A 79 -7.24 6.81 7.54
C ALA A 79 -8.56 6.44 8.20
N GLY A 80 -8.76 5.18 8.61
CA GLY A 80 -9.96 4.73 9.33
C GLY A 80 -10.11 5.37 10.72
N CYS A 81 -9.00 5.51 11.46
CA CYS A 81 -8.98 6.21 12.74
C CYS A 81 -9.36 7.69 12.59
N LEU A 82 -8.76 8.39 11.61
CA LEU A 82 -9.06 9.80 11.34
C LEU A 82 -10.51 9.98 10.84
N ALA A 83 -10.99 9.07 10.00
CA ALA A 83 -12.35 9.09 9.46
C ALA A 83 -13.43 8.82 10.53
N SER A 84 -13.04 8.36 11.72
CA SER A 84 -13.97 8.22 12.85
C SER A 84 -14.52 9.57 13.33
N ASN A 85 -13.85 10.69 12.99
CA ASN A 85 -14.37 12.03 13.18
C ASN A 85 -14.98 12.56 11.87
N PRO A 86 -16.31 12.71 11.76
CA PRO A 86 -16.96 13.13 10.52
C PRO A 86 -16.67 14.58 10.12
N LYS A 87 -16.05 15.38 11.00
CA LYS A 87 -15.65 16.75 10.72
C LYS A 87 -14.31 16.84 9.96
N VAL A 88 -13.56 15.74 9.91
CA VAL A 88 -12.23 15.70 9.29
C VAL A 88 -12.36 15.26 7.83
N SER A 89 -11.70 16.00 6.94
CA SER A 89 -11.57 15.69 5.53
C SER A 89 -10.21 15.05 5.24
N ILE A 90 -10.22 13.92 4.54
CA ILE A 90 -9.02 13.11 4.29
C ILE A 90 -8.93 12.82 2.80
N LEU A 91 -7.78 13.11 2.22
CA LEU A 91 -7.43 12.68 0.87
C LEU A 91 -6.58 11.42 0.96
N ILE A 92 -6.95 10.41 0.18
CA ILE A 92 -6.23 9.15 0.04
C ILE A 92 -5.59 9.13 -1.34
N VAL A 93 -4.27 8.92 -1.38
CA VAL A 93 -3.52 8.77 -2.63
C VAL A 93 -2.93 7.37 -2.68
N GLU A 94 -3.39 6.56 -3.64
CA GLU A 94 -2.99 5.16 -3.85
C GLU A 94 -2.58 4.99 -5.32
N ALA A 95 -1.46 4.30 -5.54
CA ALA A 95 -0.94 4.05 -6.90
C ALA A 95 -1.50 2.78 -7.55
N GLY A 96 -2.08 1.90 -6.74
CA GLY A 96 -2.73 0.67 -7.15
C GLY A 96 -4.19 0.82 -7.56
N ASN A 97 -4.75 -0.30 -8.03
CA ASN A 97 -6.17 -0.36 -8.39
C ASN A 97 -7.05 -0.12 -7.14
N PRO A 98 -8.00 0.84 -7.19
CA PRO A 98 -8.94 1.09 -6.09
C PRO A 98 -10.10 0.09 -6.02
N GLN A 99 -10.28 -0.77 -7.03
CA GLN A 99 -11.38 -1.73 -7.09
C GLN A 99 -11.05 -3.03 -6.35
N ASP A 100 -12.11 -3.71 -5.91
CA ASP A 100 -12.03 -5.06 -5.34
C ASP A 100 -11.52 -6.05 -6.39
N ILE A 101 -10.51 -6.84 -6.01
CA ILE A 101 -9.90 -7.85 -6.89
C ILE A 101 -10.38 -9.23 -6.45
N ALA A 102 -11.01 -9.97 -7.36
CA ALA A 102 -11.56 -11.30 -7.05
C ALA A 102 -10.49 -12.30 -6.58
N ASP A 103 -9.26 -12.15 -7.06
CA ASP A 103 -8.16 -13.01 -6.67
C ASP A 103 -7.64 -12.69 -5.25
N THR A 104 -7.74 -11.43 -4.79
CA THR A 104 -7.32 -11.05 -3.43
C THR A 104 -8.30 -11.52 -2.36
N THR A 105 -9.56 -11.77 -2.73
CA THR A 105 -10.59 -12.26 -1.80
C THR A 105 -10.62 -13.79 -1.68
N THR A 106 -9.86 -14.51 -2.52
CA THR A 106 -9.79 -15.97 -2.52
C THR A 106 -8.42 -16.42 -2.00
N PRO A 107 -8.30 -16.87 -0.73
CA PRO A 107 -6.98 -17.14 -0.14
C PRO A 107 -6.12 -18.15 -0.89
N ALA A 108 -6.74 -19.14 -1.53
CA ALA A 108 -6.03 -20.15 -2.32
C ALA A 108 -5.29 -19.56 -3.55
N LYS A 109 -5.63 -18.35 -3.99
CA LYS A 109 -5.04 -17.66 -5.13
C LYS A 109 -3.91 -16.69 -4.76
N ALA A 110 -3.50 -16.61 -3.49
CA ALA A 110 -2.48 -15.66 -3.05
C ALA A 110 -1.17 -15.77 -3.84
N PHE A 111 -0.77 -16.99 -4.22
CA PHE A 111 0.44 -17.21 -5.01
C PHE A 111 0.31 -16.72 -6.46
N ASP A 112 -0.90 -16.73 -7.03
CA ASP A 112 -1.17 -16.28 -8.41
C ASP A 112 -0.98 -14.76 -8.55
N LEU A 113 -1.06 -14.02 -7.44
CA LEU A 113 -0.86 -12.58 -7.40
C LEU A 113 0.62 -12.20 -7.59
N ARG A 114 1.56 -13.13 -7.39
CA ARG A 114 2.99 -12.90 -7.61
C ARG A 114 3.28 -12.71 -9.11
N GLY A 115 3.60 -11.46 -9.48
CA GLY A 115 3.96 -11.11 -10.86
C GLY A 115 2.77 -10.63 -11.69
N SER A 116 1.58 -10.58 -11.08
CA SER A 116 0.41 -9.91 -11.64
C SER A 116 0.58 -8.38 -11.68
N GLN A 117 -0.36 -7.69 -12.33
CA GLN A 117 -0.45 -6.22 -12.32
C GLN A 117 -0.65 -5.60 -10.92
N TYR A 118 -1.03 -6.42 -9.94
CA TYR A 118 -1.24 -6.03 -8.55
C TYR A 118 0.04 -6.11 -7.71
N ASN A 119 1.15 -6.56 -8.30
CA ASN A 119 2.45 -6.63 -7.67
C ASN A 119 3.37 -5.57 -8.28
N TRP A 120 4.02 -4.75 -7.44
CA TRP A 120 5.09 -3.85 -7.90
C TRP A 120 6.23 -4.60 -8.59
N ALA A 121 6.45 -5.87 -8.20
CA ALA A 121 7.46 -6.76 -8.78
C ALA A 121 8.86 -6.11 -8.78
N TYR A 122 9.27 -5.60 -7.61
CA TYR A 122 10.56 -4.97 -7.45
C TYR A 122 11.68 -5.98 -7.76
N ARG A 123 12.77 -5.45 -8.32
CA ARG A 123 14.03 -6.18 -8.46
C ARG A 123 14.83 -5.93 -7.18
N THR A 124 15.31 -6.98 -6.54
CA THR A 124 15.98 -6.86 -5.24
C THR A 124 17.21 -7.74 -5.21
N THR A 125 18.32 -7.18 -4.74
CA THR A 125 19.51 -7.96 -4.38
C THR A 125 19.22 -8.74 -3.11
N VAL A 126 19.20 -10.07 -3.22
CA VAL A 126 18.86 -10.96 -2.09
C VAL A 126 20.11 -11.22 -1.25
N VAL A 127 21.25 -11.38 -1.91
CA VAL A 127 22.56 -11.58 -1.28
C VAL A 127 23.59 -10.72 -2.00
N ASP A 128 24.44 -10.06 -1.22
CA ASP A 128 25.60 -9.33 -1.73
C ASP A 128 26.80 -9.61 -0.84
N HIS A 129 27.68 -10.51 -1.29
CA HIS A 129 28.90 -10.91 -0.62
C HIS A 129 30.05 -10.89 -1.64
N PRO A 130 31.32 -10.65 -1.22
CA PRO A 130 32.47 -10.64 -2.13
C PRO A 130 32.56 -11.83 -3.11
N ASP A 131 32.12 -13.00 -2.67
CA ASP A 131 32.19 -14.25 -3.45
C ASP A 131 30.88 -14.61 -4.17
N TYR A 132 29.78 -13.90 -3.89
CA TYR A 132 28.46 -14.23 -4.44
C TYR A 132 27.48 -13.05 -4.34
N THR A 133 26.89 -12.69 -5.48
CA THR A 133 25.79 -11.73 -5.56
C THR A 133 24.60 -12.37 -6.27
N ASP A 134 23.41 -12.22 -5.69
CA ASP A 134 22.15 -12.70 -6.26
C ASP A 134 21.09 -11.60 -6.29
N VAL A 135 20.39 -11.50 -7.41
CA VAL A 135 19.38 -10.48 -7.67
C VAL A 135 18.14 -11.13 -8.25
N GLU A 136 17.06 -11.09 -7.48
CA GLU A 136 15.79 -11.70 -7.87
C GLU A 136 14.75 -10.66 -8.31
N LYS A 137 13.80 -11.17 -9.10
CA LYS A 137 12.51 -10.53 -9.38
C LYS A 137 11.47 -11.63 -9.59
N PRO A 138 10.26 -11.56 -8.99
CA PRO A 138 9.73 -10.42 -8.24
C PRO A 138 9.94 -10.51 -6.72
N ASN A 139 10.49 -9.46 -6.12
CA ASN A 139 10.22 -9.15 -4.72
C ASN A 139 8.81 -8.55 -4.62
N THR A 140 7.93 -9.26 -3.92
CA THR A 140 6.49 -9.05 -4.03
C THR A 140 6.01 -7.98 -3.06
N CYS A 141 5.46 -6.89 -3.60
CA CYS A 141 4.85 -5.81 -2.83
C CYS A 141 3.51 -5.43 -3.47
N GLY A 142 2.47 -5.23 -2.64
CA GLY A 142 1.14 -4.93 -3.13
C GLY A 142 1.03 -3.55 -3.78
N LYS A 143 0.50 -3.52 -5.00
CA LYS A 143 0.12 -2.33 -5.78
C LYS A 143 -1.40 -2.29 -5.95
N VAL A 144 -2.10 -2.21 -4.83
CA VAL A 144 -3.57 -2.23 -4.75
C VAL A 144 -4.02 -1.45 -3.52
N LEU A 145 -5.25 -0.97 -3.51
CA LEU A 145 -5.85 -0.45 -2.28
C LEU A 145 -5.83 -1.54 -1.20
N GLY A 146 -5.25 -1.22 -0.03
CA GLY A 146 -4.97 -2.20 1.02
C GLY A 146 -3.53 -2.70 1.07
N GLY A 147 -2.77 -2.58 -0.02
CA GLY A 147 -1.34 -2.88 -0.09
C GLY A 147 -1.00 -4.36 0.05
N PHE A 148 0.15 -4.65 0.65
CA PHE A 148 0.69 -6.02 0.78
C PHE A 148 -0.25 -7.06 1.42
N PRO A 149 -1.07 -6.75 2.44
CA PRO A 149 -2.05 -7.70 2.98
C PRO A 149 -3.00 -8.31 1.95
N CYS A 150 -3.33 -7.59 0.88
CA CYS A 150 -4.19 -8.12 -0.17
C CYS A 150 -3.51 -9.22 -1.01
N LEU A 151 -2.18 -9.33 -0.93
CA LEU A 151 -1.36 -10.31 -1.65
C LEU A 151 -0.56 -11.22 -0.70
N ASN A 152 -0.78 -11.12 0.62
CA ASN A 152 -0.03 -11.91 1.59
C ASN A 152 -0.60 -13.34 1.70
N TYR A 153 0.07 -14.18 2.48
CA TYR A 153 -0.34 -15.57 2.69
C TYR A 153 -1.22 -15.76 3.93
N TYR A 154 -1.80 -14.67 4.46
CA TYR A 154 -2.71 -14.62 5.60
C TYR A 154 -2.23 -15.10 6.99
N PRO A 155 -0.92 -15.30 7.31
CA PRO A 155 -0.55 -15.66 8.66
C PRO A 155 -0.81 -14.47 9.60
N TRP A 156 -1.53 -14.72 10.69
CA TRP A 156 -1.61 -13.79 11.82
C TRP A 156 -0.88 -14.41 13.01
N VAL A 157 0.35 -13.96 13.23
CA VAL A 157 1.20 -14.47 14.31
C VAL A 157 1.92 -13.28 14.95
N PRO A 158 1.54 -12.85 16.16
CA PRO A 158 2.32 -11.89 16.93
C PRO A 158 3.72 -12.43 17.22
N ARG A 159 4.70 -11.53 17.35
CA ARG A 159 6.05 -11.88 17.79
C ARG A 159 6.09 -12.15 19.31
N SER A 160 7.18 -12.72 19.81
CA SER A 160 7.37 -12.95 21.24
C SER A 160 7.40 -11.64 22.03
N ALA A 161 6.96 -11.68 23.29
CA ALA A 161 6.98 -10.53 24.19
C ALA A 161 8.38 -9.91 24.32
N ALA A 162 9.42 -10.76 24.40
CA ALA A 162 10.81 -10.31 24.47
C ALA A 162 11.21 -9.41 23.29
N THR A 163 10.83 -9.75 22.06
CA THR A 163 11.14 -8.91 20.89
C THR A 163 10.46 -7.53 20.97
N PHE A 164 9.26 -7.45 21.54
CA PHE A 164 8.62 -6.15 21.77
C PHE A 164 9.30 -5.39 22.92
N ASP A 165 9.73 -6.06 23.97
CA ASP A 165 10.45 -5.41 25.07
C ASP A 165 11.81 -4.84 24.63
N ASP A 166 12.48 -5.46 23.65
CA ASP A 166 13.68 -4.89 23.02
C ASP A 166 13.40 -3.51 22.39
N TRP A 167 12.17 -3.26 21.91
CA TRP A 167 11.78 -1.98 21.30
C TRP A 167 11.67 -0.84 22.30
N LYS A 168 11.63 -1.12 23.61
CA LYS A 168 11.63 -0.08 24.64
C LYS A 168 12.85 0.81 24.57
N SER A 169 13.98 0.26 24.13
CA SER A 169 15.22 1.03 23.95
C SER A 169 15.09 2.12 22.87
N PHE A 170 14.18 1.96 21.90
CA PHE A 170 13.96 2.90 20.80
C PHE A 170 12.75 3.82 21.03
N GLY A 171 11.66 3.28 21.60
CA GLY A 171 10.37 3.98 21.71
C GLY A 171 9.85 4.15 23.14
N GLY A 172 10.66 3.83 24.14
CA GLY A 172 10.27 3.89 25.55
C GLY A 172 9.30 2.78 25.97
N GLU A 173 8.83 2.84 27.23
CA GLU A 173 8.02 1.79 27.85
C GLU A 173 6.72 1.45 27.09
N THR A 174 6.17 2.42 26.34
CA THR A 174 4.93 2.21 25.57
C THR A 174 5.11 1.30 24.34
N CYS A 175 6.35 1.04 23.93
CA CYS A 175 6.66 0.14 22.81
C CYS A 175 6.94 -1.31 23.25
N GLY A 176 7.00 -1.57 24.57
CA GLY A 176 7.14 -2.92 25.12
C GLY A 176 5.87 -3.76 24.99
N TRP A 177 5.95 -5.04 25.36
CA TRP A 177 4.83 -6.00 25.25
C TRP A 177 3.53 -5.46 25.85
N ASN A 178 3.60 -4.95 27.08
CA ASN A 178 2.43 -4.42 27.79
C ASN A 178 1.80 -3.21 27.08
N GLY A 179 2.60 -2.42 26.36
CA GLY A 179 2.13 -1.28 25.58
C GLY A 179 1.41 -1.69 24.30
N VAL A 180 1.91 -2.73 23.62
CA VAL A 180 1.41 -3.16 22.30
C VAL A 180 0.30 -4.22 22.37
N GLU A 181 0.24 -5.04 23.41
CA GLU A 181 -0.66 -6.18 23.53
C GLU A 181 -2.13 -5.78 23.34
N LYS A 182 -2.54 -4.64 23.93
CA LYS A 182 -3.89 -4.10 23.81
C LYS A 182 -4.27 -3.80 22.36
N TYR A 183 -3.32 -3.37 21.53
CA TYR A 183 -3.55 -3.07 20.12
C TYR A 183 -3.61 -4.35 19.29
N LEU A 184 -2.75 -5.33 19.58
CA LEU A 184 -2.77 -6.66 18.92
C LEU A 184 -4.09 -7.40 19.16
N LYS A 185 -4.62 -7.34 20.39
CA LYS A 185 -5.93 -7.93 20.75
C LYS A 185 -7.11 -7.20 20.08
N LYS A 186 -6.96 -5.92 19.74
CA LYS A 186 -8.01 -5.13 19.07
C LYS A 186 -8.18 -5.51 17.60
N THR A 187 -7.09 -5.91 16.94
CA THR A 187 -7.08 -6.21 15.49
C THR A 187 -7.37 -7.68 15.17
N GLY A 188 -7.21 -8.60 16.13
CA GLY A 188 -7.39 -10.04 15.92
C GLY A 188 -8.83 -10.56 16.03
N LYS A 189 -9.84 -9.76 15.65
CA LYS A 189 -11.26 -10.15 15.66
C LYS A 189 -11.85 -10.25 14.26
#